data_AF-A0A822C601-F1
#
_entry.id   AF-A0A822C601-F1
#
_cell.length_a   1.000
_cell.length_b   1.000
_cell.length_c   1.000
_cell.angle_alpha   90.00
_cell.angle_beta   90.00
_cell.angle_gamma   90.00
#
_symmetry.space_group_name_H-M   'P 1'
#
loop_
_entity.id
_entity.type
_entity.pdbx_description
1 polymer ?
#
loop_
_entity_poly.entity_id
_entity_poly.type
_entity_poly.pdbx_seq_one_letter_code
_entity_poly.pdbx_strand_id
1 'polypeptide(L)'
;LKPLIIEQCAKVTKTTVVYPSERYGTIRRIADQRRFNNDSYLEKFDLTVNINKMLMSPAKILQTPEIRYKSSRSDQNYVFLKNQHELDNQSVRLARDSLNRIPQVMRKYGIRFNSSPIE
;
A
#
# COMPACT_ATOMS: atom_id res chain seq x y z
N LEU A 1 -2.01 -7.33 33.66
CA LEU A 1 -0.98 -7.41 32.59
C LEU A 1 -0.14 -6.15 32.64
N LYS A 2 1.20 -6.25 32.67
CA LYS A 2 2.06 -5.07 32.57
C LYS A 2 2.10 -4.60 31.11
N PRO A 3 1.99 -3.28 30.83
CA PRO A 3 2.11 -2.77 29.47
C PRO A 3 3.53 -3.00 28.93
N LEU A 4 3.65 -3.17 27.62
CA LEU A 4 4.93 -3.32 26.93
C LEU A 4 5.68 -1.98 26.94
N ILE A 5 7.00 -2.04 27.09
CA ILE A 5 7.86 -0.87 26.93
C ILE A 5 8.06 -0.55 25.44
N ILE A 6 8.48 0.68 25.11
CA ILE A 6 8.59 1.18 23.73
C ILE A 6 9.39 0.24 22.83
N GLU A 7 10.52 -0.28 23.31
CA GLU A 7 11.37 -1.22 22.56
C GLU A 7 10.65 -2.53 22.24
N GLN A 8 9.84 -3.04 23.17
CA GLN A 8 9.03 -4.23 22.96
C GLN A 8 7.91 -3.97 21.96
N CYS A 9 7.27 -2.80 22.03
CA CYS A 9 6.26 -2.37 21.05
C CYS A 9 6.85 -2.28 19.65
N ALA A 10 8.04 -1.70 19.50
CA ALA A 10 8.73 -1.59 18.21
C ALA A 10 9.05 -2.98 17.64
N LYS A 11 9.54 -3.91 18.49
CA LYS A 11 9.82 -5.28 18.09
C LYS A 11 8.54 -6.01 17.63
N VAL A 12 7.46 -5.93 18.39
CA VAL A 12 6.18 -6.56 18.04
C VAL A 12 5.61 -5.97 16.76
N THR A 13 5.67 -4.64 16.59
CA THR A 13 5.17 -3.98 15.38
C THR A 13 5.95 -4.46 14.16
N LYS A 14 7.29 -4.49 14.24
CA LYS A 14 8.14 -4.96 13.14
C LYS A 14 7.85 -6.42 12.75
N THR A 15 7.46 -7.27 13.68
CA THR A 15 7.18 -8.69 13.39
C THR A 15 5.74 -8.98 12.99
N THR A 16 4.77 -8.16 13.40
CA THR A 16 3.34 -8.46 13.20
C THR A 16 2.72 -7.68 12.04
N VAL A 17 3.30 -6.55 11.67
CA VAL A 17 2.87 -5.77 10.50
C VAL A 17 3.34 -6.47 9.23
N VAL A 18 2.37 -6.88 8.41
CA VAL A 18 2.58 -7.60 7.14
C VAL A 18 1.65 -7.03 6.06
N TYR A 19 2.02 -7.19 4.80
CA TYR A 19 1.17 -6.73 3.70
C TYR A 19 -0.12 -7.56 3.59
N PRO A 20 -1.22 -6.99 3.07
CA PRO A 20 -2.48 -7.73 2.91
C PRO A 20 -2.35 -9.04 2.11
N SER A 21 -1.52 -9.05 1.06
CA SER A 21 -1.26 -10.23 0.24
C SER A 21 -0.57 -11.36 1.02
N GLU A 22 0.43 -11.02 1.83
CA GLU A 22 1.14 -11.96 2.72
C GLU A 22 0.24 -12.47 3.85
N ARG A 23 -0.58 -11.57 4.40
CA ARG A 23 -1.55 -11.89 5.44
C ARG A 23 -2.56 -12.92 4.95
N TYR A 24 -3.05 -12.77 3.72
CA TYR A 24 -3.95 -13.73 3.09
C TYR A 24 -3.34 -15.14 3.04
N GLY A 25 -2.10 -15.26 2.54
CA GLY A 25 -1.39 -16.55 2.48
C GLY A 25 -1.18 -17.16 3.87
N THR A 26 -0.89 -16.34 4.86
CA THR A 26 -0.72 -16.78 6.25
C THR A 26 -2.01 -17.33 6.85
N ILE A 27 -3.14 -16.64 6.65
CA ILE A 27 -4.46 -17.09 7.13
C ILE A 27 -4.82 -18.42 6.47
N ARG A 28 -4.62 -18.52 5.15
CA ARG A 28 -4.87 -19.73 4.37
C ARG A 28 -4.09 -20.93 4.96
N ARG A 29 -2.79 -20.76 5.14
CA ARG A 29 -1.91 -21.80 5.72
C ARG A 29 -2.37 -22.24 7.10
N ILE A 30 -2.76 -21.30 7.97
CA ILE A 30 -3.26 -21.63 9.31
C ILE A 30 -4.55 -22.43 9.22
N ALA A 31 -5.49 -22.03 8.36
CA ALA A 31 -6.75 -22.74 8.19
C ALA A 31 -6.53 -24.18 7.66
N ASP A 32 -5.65 -24.35 6.68
CA ASP A 32 -5.27 -25.66 6.13
C ASP A 32 -4.62 -26.55 7.20
N GLN A 33 -3.75 -25.98 8.04
CA GLN A 33 -3.08 -26.70 9.14
C GLN A 33 -4.04 -27.16 10.24
N ARG A 34 -5.10 -26.37 10.51
CA ARG A 34 -6.06 -26.67 11.57
C ARG A 34 -6.99 -27.83 11.25
N ARG A 35 -7.15 -28.19 9.97
CA ARG A 35 -7.96 -29.33 9.52
C ARG A 35 -9.33 -29.41 10.21
N PHE A 36 -10.09 -28.31 10.19
CA PHE A 36 -11.37 -28.20 10.92
C PHE A 36 -12.40 -29.29 10.55
N ASN A 37 -12.28 -29.92 9.38
CA ASN A 37 -13.14 -31.05 8.99
C ASN A 37 -12.95 -32.30 9.87
N ASN A 38 -11.85 -32.39 10.63
CA ASN A 38 -11.54 -33.52 11.50
C ASN A 38 -11.75 -33.16 12.99
N ASP A 39 -12.35 -32.00 13.29
CA ASP A 39 -12.59 -31.57 14.67
C ASP A 39 -13.85 -32.26 15.22
N SER A 40 -13.66 -33.09 16.25
CA SER A 40 -14.74 -33.86 16.88
C SER A 40 -15.80 -33.00 17.55
N TYR A 41 -15.47 -31.77 17.95
CA TYR A 41 -16.48 -30.84 18.47
C TYR A 41 -17.36 -30.31 17.36
N LEU A 42 -16.80 -30.00 16.19
CA LEU A 42 -17.58 -29.51 15.06
C LEU A 42 -18.50 -30.59 14.50
N GLU A 43 -18.04 -31.83 14.44
CA GLU A 43 -18.85 -33.00 14.07
C GLU A 43 -20.06 -33.17 14.99
N LYS A 44 -19.87 -33.03 16.32
CA LYS A 44 -20.94 -33.16 17.32
C LYS A 44 -22.08 -32.16 17.12
N PHE A 45 -21.79 -30.98 16.55
CA PHE A 45 -22.77 -29.93 16.29
C PHE A 45 -23.19 -29.85 14.82
N ASP A 46 -22.81 -30.83 13.99
CA ASP A 46 -23.06 -30.85 12.54
C ASP A 46 -22.60 -29.56 11.83
N LEU A 47 -21.45 -29.04 12.26
CA LEU A 47 -20.87 -27.81 11.73
C LEU A 47 -19.80 -28.11 10.70
N THR A 48 -19.98 -27.61 9.48
CA THR A 48 -18.99 -27.70 8.41
C THR A 48 -18.28 -26.37 8.19
N VAL A 49 -16.94 -26.39 8.12
CA VAL A 49 -16.13 -25.19 7.83
C VAL A 49 -15.58 -25.28 6.41
N ASN A 50 -15.96 -24.35 5.55
CA ASN A 50 -15.40 -24.27 4.19
C ASN A 50 -14.04 -23.54 4.20
N ILE A 51 -12.96 -24.31 4.16
CA ILE A 51 -11.58 -23.81 4.17
C ILE A 51 -11.04 -23.56 2.75
N ASN A 52 -11.67 -24.17 1.74
CA ASN A 52 -11.12 -24.26 0.39
C ASN A 52 -10.97 -22.89 -0.29
N LYS A 53 -11.76 -21.87 0.08
CA LYS A 53 -11.71 -20.53 -0.51
C LYS A 53 -12.20 -19.51 0.53
N MET A 54 -11.55 -18.33 0.57
CA MET A 54 -12.16 -17.19 1.25
C MET A 54 -13.38 -16.73 0.45
N LEU A 55 -14.44 -16.36 1.15
CA LEU A 55 -15.64 -15.83 0.52
C LEU A 55 -15.32 -14.50 -0.18
N MET A 56 -15.65 -14.42 -1.47
CA MET A 56 -15.61 -13.16 -2.21
C MET A 56 -16.96 -12.47 -2.09
N SER A 57 -16.94 -11.26 -1.51
CA SER A 57 -18.13 -10.43 -1.39
C SER A 57 -18.15 -9.39 -2.52
N PRO A 58 -19.26 -9.23 -3.26
CA PRO A 58 -19.38 -8.17 -4.24
C PRO A 58 -19.37 -6.81 -3.53
N ALA A 59 -18.32 -6.03 -3.76
CA ALA A 59 -18.15 -4.70 -3.20
C ALA A 59 -18.11 -3.65 -4.31
N LYS A 60 -18.65 -2.46 -4.04
CA LYS A 60 -18.57 -1.31 -4.94
C LYS A 60 -17.54 -0.32 -4.41
N ILE A 61 -16.59 0.07 -5.26
CA ILE A 61 -15.68 1.18 -4.97
C ILE A 61 -16.43 2.47 -5.29
N LEU A 62 -16.69 3.28 -4.28
CA LEU A 62 -17.26 4.61 -4.45
C LEU A 62 -16.19 5.55 -5.01
N GLN A 63 -16.61 6.55 -5.79
CA GLN A 63 -15.70 7.59 -6.26
C GLN A 63 -15.25 8.45 -5.08
N THR A 64 -13.97 8.82 -5.08
CA THR A 64 -13.41 9.76 -4.11
C THR A 64 -14.16 11.09 -4.19
N PRO A 65 -14.56 11.69 -3.06
CA PRO A 65 -15.26 12.97 -3.09
C PRO A 65 -14.36 14.09 -3.60
N GLU A 66 -14.94 15.07 -4.27
CA GLU A 66 -14.25 16.30 -4.65
C GLU A 66 -14.04 17.19 -3.41
N ILE A 67 -12.79 17.55 -3.13
CA ILE A 67 -12.45 18.47 -2.03
C ILE A 67 -12.26 19.87 -2.63
N ARG A 68 -13.13 20.80 -2.25
CA ARG A 68 -13.05 22.22 -2.64
C ARG A 68 -12.46 23.06 -1.51
N TYR A 69 -11.39 23.79 -1.81
CA TYR A 69 -10.77 24.74 -0.89
C TYR A 69 -11.18 26.17 -1.24
N LYS A 70 -11.31 27.04 -0.23
CA LYS A 70 -11.46 28.49 -0.44
C LYS A 70 -10.11 29.04 -0.91
N SER A 71 -10.05 29.62 -2.11
CA SER A 71 -8.90 30.42 -2.51
C SER A 71 -8.96 31.78 -1.80
N SER A 72 -7.83 32.26 -1.30
CA SER A 72 -7.69 33.59 -0.68
C SER A 72 -7.69 34.73 -1.70
N ARG A 73 -7.82 34.43 -3.01
CA ARG A 73 -8.00 35.43 -4.06
C ARG A 73 -9.49 35.56 -4.37
N SER A 74 -9.97 36.79 -4.21
CA SER A 74 -11.35 37.25 -4.39
C SER A 74 -11.81 37.23 -5.85
N ASP A 75 -11.63 36.11 -6.55
CA ASP A 75 -12.23 35.86 -7.85
C ASP A 75 -12.65 34.39 -7.92
N GLN A 76 -13.87 34.17 -8.39
CA GLN A 76 -14.71 32.97 -8.29
C GLN A 76 -14.19 31.75 -9.07
N ASN A 77 -12.91 31.39 -8.93
CA ASN A 77 -12.34 30.20 -9.56
C ASN A 77 -12.00 29.16 -8.48
N TYR A 78 -12.91 28.20 -8.30
CA TYR A 78 -12.62 26.97 -7.57
C TYR A 78 -11.48 26.24 -8.27
N VAL A 79 -10.37 26.06 -7.56
CA VAL A 79 -9.26 25.23 -8.05
C VAL A 79 -9.61 23.76 -7.76
N PHE A 80 -9.88 23.00 -8.82
CA PHE A 80 -10.06 21.56 -8.72
C PHE A 80 -8.69 20.89 -8.59
N LEU A 81 -8.42 20.29 -7.43
CA LEU A 81 -7.33 19.32 -7.32
C LEU A 81 -7.78 18.03 -8.01
N LYS A 82 -7.43 17.87 -9.29
CA LYS A 82 -7.46 16.55 -9.93
C LYS A 82 -6.56 15.61 -9.14
N ASN A 83 -7.06 14.39 -8.95
CA ASN A 83 -6.49 13.31 -8.15
C ASN A 83 -4.94 13.28 -8.19
N GLN A 84 -4.32 13.32 -7.01
CA GLN A 84 -2.86 13.18 -6.82
C GLN A 84 -2.28 11.97 -7.57
N HIS A 85 -3.08 10.93 -7.82
CA HIS A 85 -2.67 9.76 -8.59
C HIS A 85 -2.30 10.03 -10.07
N GLU A 86 -2.87 11.07 -10.70
CA GLU A 86 -2.45 11.49 -12.05
C GLU A 86 -1.19 12.37 -12.00
N LEU A 87 -1.11 13.26 -11.01
CA LEU A 87 0.05 14.14 -10.79
C LEU A 87 1.31 13.37 -10.43
N ASP A 88 1.21 12.30 -9.65
CA ASP A 88 2.33 11.42 -9.31
C ASP A 88 2.83 10.65 -10.54
N ASN A 89 1.92 10.17 -11.39
CA ASN A 89 2.30 9.51 -12.63
C ASN A 89 2.91 10.49 -13.65
N GLN A 90 2.42 11.74 -13.69
CA GLN A 90 2.97 12.77 -14.56
C GLN A 90 4.33 13.26 -14.07
N SER A 91 4.51 13.47 -12.77
CA SER A 91 5.78 13.87 -12.18
C SER A 91 6.82 12.74 -12.21
N VAL A 92 6.42 11.47 -12.07
CA VAL A 92 7.29 10.30 -12.32
C VAL A 92 7.68 10.20 -13.80
N ARG A 93 6.77 10.46 -14.74
CA ARG A 93 7.08 10.50 -16.19
C ARG A 93 8.03 11.65 -16.54
N LEU A 94 7.77 12.85 -16.04
CA LEU A 94 8.63 14.02 -16.22
C LEU A 94 10.01 13.82 -15.56
N ALA A 95 10.07 13.18 -14.39
CA ALA A 95 11.33 12.83 -13.74
C ALA A 95 12.12 11.81 -14.58
N ARG A 96 11.48 10.77 -15.12
CA ARG A 96 12.12 9.80 -16.05
C ARG A 96 12.58 10.46 -17.35
N ASP A 97 11.79 11.34 -17.93
CA ASP A 97 12.15 12.07 -19.15
C ASP A 97 13.29 13.07 -18.90
N SER A 98 13.33 13.69 -17.72
CA SER A 98 14.44 14.55 -17.29
C SER A 98 15.73 13.76 -17.05
N LEU A 99 15.66 12.60 -16.38
CA LEU A 99 16.79 11.69 -16.18
C LEU A 99 17.39 11.18 -17.49
N ASN A 100 16.58 11.06 -18.55
CA ASN A 100 17.07 10.67 -19.88
C ASN A 100 17.59 11.87 -20.71
N ARG A 101 17.08 13.09 -20.50
CA ARG A 101 17.56 14.30 -21.19
C ARG A 101 18.78 14.95 -20.55
N ILE A 102 18.90 14.91 -19.22
CA ILE A 102 20.00 15.54 -18.47
C ILE A 102 21.38 15.01 -18.94
N PRO A 103 21.62 13.70 -19.12
CA PRO A 103 22.89 13.20 -19.64
C PRO A 103 23.21 13.67 -21.07
N GLN A 104 22.20 13.87 -21.92
CA GLN A 104 22.37 14.29 -23.31
C GLN A 104 22.70 15.79 -23.42
N VAL A 105 22.02 16.62 -22.63
CA VAL A 105 22.29 18.07 -22.58
C VAL A 105 23.64 18.32 -21.90
N MET A 106 23.99 17.58 -20.85
CA MET A 106 25.26 17.76 -20.14
C MET A 106 26.48 17.33 -20.97
N ARG A 107 26.37 16.31 -21.84
CA ARG A 107 27.42 15.99 -22.83
C ARG A 107 27.65 17.14 -23.83
N LYS A 108 26.59 17.86 -24.22
CA LYS A 108 26.69 19.01 -25.12
C LYS A 108 27.43 20.20 -24.48
N TYR A 109 27.39 20.32 -23.15
CA TYR A 109 28.02 21.41 -22.40
C TYR A 109 29.23 20.98 -21.53
N GLY A 110 29.71 19.74 -21.67
CA GLY A 110 30.95 19.27 -21.03
C GLY A 110 30.91 19.09 -19.51
N ILE A 111 29.75 19.05 -18.87
CA ILE A 111 29.62 18.99 -17.41
C ILE A 111 29.63 17.52 -16.93
N ARG A 112 30.57 17.15 -16.05
CA ARG A 112 30.67 15.81 -15.42
C ARG A 112 30.38 15.90 -13.92
N PHE A 113 29.59 14.98 -13.39
CA PHE A 113 29.42 14.79 -11.94
C PHE A 113 30.45 13.79 -11.42
N ASN A 114 31.36 14.25 -10.55
CA ASN A 114 32.10 13.36 -9.67
C ASN A 114 31.27 13.18 -8.39
N SER A 115 30.40 12.18 -8.36
CA SER A 115 29.79 11.74 -7.11
C SER A 115 30.07 10.25 -6.94
N SER A 116 30.95 9.93 -5.98
CA SER A 116 31.15 8.57 -5.50
C SER A 116 29.84 8.02 -4.91
N PRO A 117 29.62 6.70 -4.92
CA PRO A 117 28.44 6.10 -4.32
C PRO A 117 28.43 6.35 -2.81
N ILE A 118 27.27 6.69 -2.26
CA ILE A 118 27.03 6.67 -0.82
C ILE A 118 26.84 5.19 -0.46
N GLU A 119 27.76 4.64 0.35
CA GLU A 119 27.64 3.31 0.97
C GLU A 119 26.54 3.27 2.03
#